data_AF-A0A971SWV4-F1
#
_entry.id   AF-A0A971SWV4-F1
#
_cell.length_a   1.000
_cell.length_b   1.000
_cell.length_c   1.000
_cell.angle_alpha   90.00
_cell.angle_beta   90.00
_cell.angle_gamma   90.00
#
_symmetry.space_group_name_H-M   'P 1'
#
loop_
_entity.id
_entity.type
_entity.pdbx_description
1 polymer ?
#
loop_
_entity_poly.entity_id
_entity_poly.type
_entity_poly.pdbx_seq_one_letter_code
_entity_poly.pdbx_strand_id
1 'polypeptide(L)'
;MKLKPDIFGRIKKRLGIGGGAKDEIYLDSDDLAGLCNPHYARAADTFQLLGYAAYALLILFILGTVLLNIRDVTYENFYYFIKDFGAVSALRDYGDSPVIYSCAEGRKYAGYKGGIVTSGDGTVTVFSATGRKTAEFYTGYSNPVICTSSKYILVYNFGGGEYSIYNSFVRLHTGRLETPIYSAVMSDNGSFALLGSEGEYKSVIYRYNSKFEKSAAYYYNDYVTSMSLSSDGRYLLVSPVGTSSVQLSSRLLLYGERSKEPVVLDGDISGLVLSCGVECETSIGGESVFYYYATADTIFVKGRGDTPQKMLLGDAELVFLDSDAGGIAAVVYDQNGYILHIRPYKGEPTDLRLDVKVLKIKKSNNTVFLLFPDKVWRYDIKKGQSKTLPSPAGAEDIVVSSGDYIYITCASRAVSVRFD
;
A
#
# COMPACT_ATOMS: atom_id res chain seq x y z
N MET A 1 -39.19 -12.36 -6.78
CA MET A 1 -38.58 -12.93 -8.00
C MET A 1 -39.34 -14.21 -8.36
N LYS A 2 -40.13 -14.18 -9.44
CA LYS A 2 -41.03 -15.27 -9.86
C LYS A 2 -40.21 -16.48 -10.32
N LEU A 3 -40.34 -17.63 -9.64
CA LEU A 3 -39.82 -18.91 -10.12
C LEU A 3 -40.67 -19.43 -11.30
N LYS A 4 -40.00 -20.11 -12.24
CA LYS A 4 -40.54 -20.60 -13.52
C LYS A 4 -41.67 -21.64 -13.35
N PRO A 5 -42.63 -21.74 -14.30
CA PRO A 5 -43.86 -22.55 -14.16
C PRO A 5 -43.71 -24.06 -14.39
N ASP A 6 -42.49 -24.56 -14.63
CA ASP A 6 -42.31 -25.83 -15.37
C ASP A 6 -42.17 -27.09 -14.50
N ILE A 7 -42.22 -26.94 -13.17
CA ILE A 7 -42.16 -28.09 -12.23
C ILE A 7 -43.56 -28.72 -12.05
N PHE A 8 -44.60 -27.88 -12.01
CA PHE A 8 -45.98 -28.34 -11.78
C PHE A 8 -46.54 -29.16 -12.94
N GLY A 9 -46.11 -28.89 -14.18
CA GLY A 9 -46.53 -29.66 -15.37
C GLY A 9 -46.00 -31.09 -15.37
N ARG A 10 -44.78 -31.32 -14.89
CA ARG A 10 -44.16 -32.65 -14.81
C ARG A 10 -44.78 -33.55 -13.74
N ILE A 11 -45.25 -32.95 -12.65
CA ILE A 11 -45.91 -33.68 -11.55
C ILE A 11 -47.32 -34.12 -11.96
N LYS A 12 -48.08 -33.23 -12.63
CA LYS A 12 -49.43 -33.55 -13.14
C LYS A 12 -49.46 -34.74 -14.09
N LYS A 13 -48.43 -34.90 -14.94
CA LYS A 13 -48.35 -35.99 -15.92
C LYS A 13 -47.97 -37.35 -15.30
N ARG A 14 -47.29 -37.37 -14.14
CA ARG A 14 -46.94 -38.61 -13.42
C ARG A 14 -48.08 -39.17 -12.57
N LEU A 15 -49.07 -38.35 -12.20
CA LEU A 15 -50.15 -38.73 -11.29
C LEU A 15 -51.49 -39.04 -11.99
N GLY A 16 -51.55 -38.97 -13.33
CA GLY A 16 -52.73 -39.41 -14.09
C GLY A 16 -54.02 -38.61 -13.87
N ILE A 17 -53.92 -37.35 -13.41
CA ILE A 17 -55.09 -36.54 -13.06
C ILE A 17 -55.54 -35.75 -14.29
N GLY A 18 -56.44 -36.36 -15.07
CA GLY A 18 -57.20 -35.69 -16.12
C GLY A 18 -58.39 -34.90 -15.55
N GLY A 19 -58.54 -33.67 -16.05
CA GLY A 19 -59.84 -33.00 -16.22
C GLY A 19 -60.69 -32.67 -14.99
N GLY A 20 -60.72 -31.37 -14.64
CA GLY A 20 -61.95 -30.67 -14.26
C GLY A 20 -62.52 -30.89 -12.85
N ALA A 21 -62.18 -30.00 -11.93
CA ALA A 21 -63.07 -29.38 -10.94
C ALA A 21 -62.25 -28.38 -10.12
N LYS A 22 -62.84 -27.23 -9.77
CA LYS A 22 -62.28 -26.28 -8.80
C LYS A 22 -62.56 -26.83 -7.41
N ASP A 23 -61.65 -27.63 -6.87
CA ASP A 23 -61.67 -27.96 -5.45
C ASP A 23 -60.44 -27.32 -4.79
N GLU A 24 -60.69 -26.44 -3.84
CA GLU A 24 -59.67 -25.96 -2.92
C GLU A 24 -59.12 -27.16 -2.15
N ILE A 25 -57.83 -27.44 -2.35
CA ILE A 25 -57.14 -28.52 -1.66
C ILE A 25 -56.94 -28.07 -0.21
N TYR A 26 -57.82 -28.53 0.69
CA TYR A 26 -57.57 -28.50 2.12
C TYR A 26 -56.59 -29.63 2.45
N LEU A 27 -55.34 -29.27 2.71
CA LEU A 27 -54.36 -30.17 3.31
C LEU A 27 -54.73 -30.33 4.78
N ASP A 28 -55.19 -31.52 5.17
CA ASP A 28 -55.46 -31.85 6.56
C ASP A 28 -54.14 -31.93 7.34
N SER A 29 -54.15 -31.62 8.65
CA SER A 29 -52.91 -31.59 9.45
C SER A 29 -52.19 -32.94 9.49
N ASP A 30 -52.94 -34.02 9.28
CA ASP A 30 -52.41 -35.39 9.23
C ASP A 30 -51.70 -35.70 7.89
N ASP A 31 -52.00 -34.99 6.80
CA ASP A 31 -51.31 -35.13 5.51
C ASP A 31 -49.91 -34.47 5.52
N LEU A 32 -49.71 -33.44 6.37
CA LEU A 32 -48.42 -32.78 6.60
C LEU A 32 -47.52 -33.55 7.58
N ALA A 33 -48.10 -34.43 8.40
CA ALA A 33 -47.37 -35.20 9.41
C ALA A 33 -46.35 -36.19 8.82
N GLY A 34 -46.54 -36.61 7.56
CA GLY A 34 -45.62 -37.49 6.83
C GLY A 34 -44.43 -36.78 6.14
N LEU A 35 -44.45 -35.45 6.03
CA LEU A 35 -43.43 -34.65 5.33
C LEU A 35 -42.37 -34.07 6.27
N CYS A 36 -42.72 -33.83 7.55
CA CYS A 36 -41.78 -33.35 8.56
C CYS A 36 -41.19 -34.54 9.33
N ASN A 37 -40.09 -35.08 8.82
CA ASN A 37 -39.34 -36.10 9.55
C ASN A 37 -38.81 -35.48 10.86
N PRO A 38 -39.22 -35.99 12.05
CA PRO A 38 -38.90 -35.39 13.35
C PRO A 38 -37.40 -35.34 13.65
N HIS A 39 -36.60 -36.15 12.94
CA HIS A 39 -35.15 -36.11 13.02
C HIS A 39 -34.54 -34.81 12.42
N TYR A 40 -35.18 -34.23 11.40
CA TYR A 40 -34.75 -32.97 10.79
C TYR A 40 -35.30 -31.74 11.53
N ALA A 41 -36.47 -31.85 12.19
CA ALA A 41 -37.00 -30.78 13.03
C ALA A 41 -36.12 -30.53 14.28
N ARG A 42 -35.73 -31.60 14.98
CA ARG A 42 -34.79 -31.49 16.13
C ARG A 42 -33.39 -31.01 15.72
N ALA A 43 -32.93 -31.41 14.53
CA ALA A 43 -31.68 -30.90 13.97
C ALA A 43 -31.78 -29.40 13.64
N ALA A 44 -32.89 -28.96 13.03
CA ALA A 44 -33.11 -27.55 12.72
C ALA A 44 -33.16 -26.67 13.98
N ASP A 45 -33.85 -27.12 15.04
CA ASP A 45 -33.93 -26.39 16.31
C ASP A 45 -32.55 -26.27 16.99
N THR A 46 -31.76 -27.34 16.96
CA THR A 46 -30.39 -27.31 17.49
C THR A 46 -29.47 -26.40 16.68
N PHE A 47 -29.58 -26.38 15.35
CA PHE A 47 -28.83 -25.42 14.51
C PHE A 47 -29.28 -23.97 14.71
N GLN A 48 -30.57 -23.71 14.92
CA GLN A 48 -31.05 -22.36 15.27
C GLN A 48 -30.54 -21.92 16.64
N LEU A 49 -30.54 -22.81 17.63
CA LEU A 49 -30.03 -22.52 18.97
C LEU A 49 -28.51 -22.29 18.97
N LEU A 50 -27.76 -23.05 18.17
CA LEU A 50 -26.35 -22.81 17.89
C LEU A 50 -26.14 -21.47 17.17
N GLY A 51 -27.02 -21.10 16.24
CA GLY A 51 -27.02 -19.80 15.58
C GLY A 51 -27.20 -18.65 16.56
N TYR A 52 -28.20 -18.73 17.45
CA TYR A 52 -28.41 -17.74 18.51
C TYR A 52 -27.24 -17.68 19.49
N ALA A 53 -26.66 -18.82 19.86
CA ALA A 53 -25.47 -18.86 20.70
C ALA A 53 -24.27 -18.20 20.01
N ALA A 54 -24.07 -18.43 18.70
CA ALA A 54 -23.03 -17.78 17.92
C ALA A 54 -23.24 -16.25 17.82
N TYR A 55 -24.49 -15.79 17.62
CA TYR A 55 -24.80 -14.36 17.64
C TYR A 55 -24.58 -13.74 19.01
N ALA A 56 -24.99 -14.41 20.09
CA ALA A 56 -24.75 -13.95 21.45
C ALA A 56 -23.25 -13.85 21.77
N LEU A 57 -22.46 -14.82 21.30
CA LEU A 57 -21.01 -14.84 21.46
C LEU A 57 -20.34 -13.74 20.61
N LEU A 58 -20.81 -13.51 19.39
CA LEU A 58 -20.37 -12.39 18.55
C LEU A 58 -20.68 -11.04 19.23
N ILE A 59 -21.88 -10.87 19.76
CA ILE A 59 -22.29 -9.65 20.48
C ILE A 59 -21.41 -9.46 21.72
N LEU A 60 -21.20 -10.49 22.52
CA LEU A 60 -20.31 -10.44 23.68
C LEU A 60 -18.86 -10.12 23.30
N PHE A 61 -18.38 -10.66 22.18
CA PHE A 61 -17.05 -10.36 21.64
C PHE A 61 -16.94 -8.90 21.21
N ILE A 62 -17.93 -8.38 20.47
CA ILE A 62 -17.97 -6.98 20.05
C ILE A 62 -18.05 -6.08 21.28
N LEU A 63 -18.95 -6.37 22.22
CA LEU A 63 -19.15 -5.60 23.44
C LEU A 63 -17.88 -5.59 24.29
N GLY A 64 -17.25 -6.77 24.48
CA GLY A 64 -15.98 -6.91 25.18
C GLY A 64 -14.86 -6.13 24.52
N THR A 65 -14.77 -6.18 23.19
CA THR A 65 -13.77 -5.40 22.43
C THR A 65 -13.99 -3.91 22.61
N VAL A 66 -15.23 -3.43 22.53
CA VAL A 66 -15.56 -2.01 22.73
C VAL A 66 -15.31 -1.57 24.17
N LEU A 67 -15.67 -2.39 25.16
CA LEU A 67 -15.45 -2.09 26.59
C LEU A 67 -13.96 -2.04 26.94
N LEU A 68 -13.16 -2.98 26.43
CA LEU A 68 -11.70 -3.01 26.67
C LEU A 68 -10.96 -1.88 25.95
N ASN A 69 -11.52 -1.35 24.86
CA ASN A 69 -10.93 -0.27 24.06
C ASN A 69 -11.73 1.04 24.14
N ILE A 70 -12.54 1.24 25.19
CA ILE A 70 -13.50 2.35 25.25
C ILE A 70 -12.83 3.74 25.21
N ARG A 71 -11.54 3.80 25.58
CA ARG A 71 -10.71 5.01 25.50
C ARG A 71 -10.31 5.36 24.05
N ASP A 72 -10.22 4.35 23.18
CA ASP A 72 -9.84 4.50 21.77
C ASP A 72 -11.08 4.56 20.85
N VAL A 73 -12.25 4.09 21.32
CA VAL A 73 -13.54 4.20 20.63
C VAL A 73 -14.15 5.58 20.92
N THR A 74 -13.58 6.63 20.33
CA THR A 74 -14.18 7.96 20.32
C THR A 74 -15.26 8.04 19.24
N TYR A 75 -16.21 8.99 19.39
CA TYR A 75 -17.23 9.26 18.37
C TYR A 75 -16.58 9.56 17.01
N GLU A 76 -15.48 10.31 16.99
CA GLU A 76 -14.75 10.63 15.77
C GLU A 76 -14.16 9.37 15.11
N ASN A 77 -13.50 8.50 15.89
CA ASN A 77 -12.92 7.25 15.37
C ASN A 77 -14.00 6.32 14.81
N PHE A 78 -15.17 6.24 15.47
CA PHE A 78 -16.29 5.43 14.99
C PHE A 78 -16.98 6.04 13.76
N TYR A 79 -17.20 7.35 13.75
CA TYR A 79 -17.75 8.08 12.60
C TYR A 79 -16.87 7.87 11.36
N TYR A 80 -15.55 7.97 11.50
CA TYR A 80 -14.61 7.73 10.41
C TYR A 80 -14.51 6.26 10.01
N PHE A 81 -14.63 5.32 10.95
CA PHE A 81 -14.73 3.89 10.63
C PHE A 81 -15.93 3.61 9.72
N ILE A 82 -17.12 4.13 10.05
CA ILE A 82 -18.33 3.96 9.22
C ILE A 82 -18.15 4.64 7.85
N LYS A 83 -17.52 5.81 7.80
CA LYS A 83 -17.25 6.54 6.54
C LYS A 83 -16.23 5.80 5.66
N ASP A 84 -15.17 5.25 6.25
CA ASP A 84 -14.19 4.40 5.55
C ASP A 84 -14.84 3.09 5.09
N PHE A 85 -15.70 2.46 5.89
CA PHE A 85 -16.45 1.27 5.49
C PHE A 85 -17.40 1.55 4.30
N GLY A 86 -18.07 2.70 4.31
CA GLY A 86 -18.87 3.17 3.17
C GLY A 86 -18.04 3.47 1.92
N ALA A 87 -16.79 3.91 2.08
CA ALA A 87 -15.87 4.08 0.95
C ALA A 87 -15.39 2.72 0.39
N VAL A 88 -15.20 1.71 1.26
CA VAL A 88 -14.88 0.33 0.86
C VAL A 88 -16.07 -0.33 0.17
N SER A 89 -17.32 -0.07 0.57
CA SER A 89 -18.48 -0.61 -0.15
C SER A 89 -18.72 0.06 -1.51
N ALA A 90 -18.22 1.29 -1.70
CA ALA A 90 -18.22 2.01 -2.98
C ALA A 90 -17.11 1.56 -3.96
N LEU A 91 -16.32 0.52 -3.64
CA LEU A 91 -15.28 -0.05 -4.52
C LEU A 91 -15.80 -0.51 -5.90
N ARG A 92 -17.12 -0.57 -6.12
CA ARG A 92 -17.71 -0.85 -7.44
C ARG A 92 -17.56 0.31 -8.44
N ASP A 93 -17.38 1.54 -7.97
CA ASP A 93 -17.40 2.78 -8.78
C ASP A 93 -16.00 3.43 -8.83
N TYR A 94 -14.95 2.59 -8.87
CA TYR A 94 -13.57 3.04 -8.83
C TYR A 94 -13.25 3.88 -10.08
N GLY A 95 -12.90 5.15 -9.86
CA GLY A 95 -12.43 6.02 -10.94
C GLY A 95 -13.48 6.54 -11.90
N ASP A 96 -14.76 6.52 -11.53
CA ASP A 96 -15.84 7.00 -12.40
C ASP A 96 -15.74 8.51 -12.73
N SER A 97 -14.88 9.26 -12.05
CA SER A 97 -14.65 10.68 -12.32
C SER A 97 -13.16 11.05 -12.25
N PRO A 98 -12.68 11.92 -13.16
CA PRO A 98 -11.33 12.46 -13.07
C PRO A 98 -11.18 13.27 -11.79
N VAL A 99 -10.01 13.16 -11.18
CA VAL A 99 -9.66 13.96 -10.01
C VAL A 99 -9.16 15.31 -10.52
N ILE A 100 -9.79 16.40 -10.10
CA ILE A 100 -9.44 17.76 -10.53
C ILE A 100 -8.75 18.50 -9.38
N TYR A 101 -7.64 19.19 -9.69
CA TYR A 101 -6.88 19.99 -8.74
C TYR A 101 -6.22 21.18 -9.45
N SER A 102 -5.85 22.21 -8.67
CA SER A 102 -5.16 23.38 -9.22
C SER A 102 -3.76 23.02 -9.72
N CYS A 103 -3.38 23.59 -10.86
CA CYS A 103 -2.01 23.52 -11.34
C CYS A 103 -1.07 24.15 -10.30
N ALA A 104 -0.03 23.44 -9.91
CA ALA A 104 0.98 23.92 -8.98
C ALA A 104 2.33 23.31 -9.34
N GLU A 105 3.36 24.15 -9.42
CA GLU A 105 4.72 23.70 -9.67
C GLU A 105 5.18 22.77 -8.52
N GLY A 106 5.82 21.67 -8.88
CA GLY A 106 6.34 20.72 -7.89
C GLY A 106 5.28 19.93 -7.10
N ARG A 107 4.00 19.96 -7.50
CA ARG A 107 2.93 19.18 -6.86
C ARG A 107 3.33 17.70 -6.72
N LYS A 108 3.13 17.15 -5.53
CA LYS A 108 3.40 15.74 -5.22
C LYS A 108 2.11 14.94 -5.18
N TYR A 109 2.25 13.66 -5.49
CA TYR A 109 1.15 12.71 -5.57
C TYR A 109 1.52 11.40 -4.87
N ALA A 110 0.55 10.77 -4.20
CA ALA A 110 0.71 9.45 -3.61
C ALA A 110 -0.61 8.69 -3.57
N GLY A 111 -0.55 7.35 -3.59
CA GLY A 111 -1.72 6.50 -3.50
C GLY A 111 -2.11 6.27 -2.05
N TYR A 112 -3.40 6.35 -1.73
CA TYR A 112 -3.87 6.11 -0.36
C TYR A 112 -5.26 5.50 -0.36
N LYS A 113 -5.40 4.30 0.25
CA LYS A 113 -6.68 3.55 0.36
C LYS A 113 -7.48 3.48 -0.96
N GLY A 114 -6.79 3.19 -2.06
CA GLY A 114 -7.43 3.14 -3.38
C GLY A 114 -7.79 4.50 -3.98
N GLY A 115 -7.47 5.61 -3.32
CA GLY A 115 -7.57 6.95 -3.88
C GLY A 115 -6.20 7.56 -4.22
N ILE A 116 -6.19 8.88 -4.30
CA ILE A 116 -4.99 9.70 -4.55
C ILE A 116 -4.93 10.85 -3.55
N VAL A 117 -3.73 11.14 -3.06
CA VAL A 117 -3.41 12.32 -2.27
C VAL A 117 -2.58 13.24 -3.14
N THR A 118 -2.88 14.53 -3.10
CA THR A 118 -2.06 15.55 -3.76
C THR A 118 -1.59 16.57 -2.74
N SER A 119 -0.38 17.09 -2.91
CA SER A 119 0.12 18.21 -2.11
C SER A 119 0.87 19.21 -2.96
N GLY A 120 0.50 20.48 -2.84
CA GLY A 120 1.03 21.59 -3.63
C GLY A 120 0.21 22.85 -3.35
N ASP A 121 0.79 24.03 -3.64
CA ASP A 121 0.16 25.33 -3.39
C ASP A 121 -0.29 25.50 -1.92
N GLY A 122 0.56 25.05 -0.98
CA GLY A 122 0.30 25.12 0.45
C GLY A 122 -0.84 24.24 0.96
N THR A 123 -1.36 23.30 0.16
CA THR A 123 -2.47 22.42 0.54
C THR A 123 -2.13 20.94 0.44
N VAL A 124 -2.85 20.13 1.21
CA VAL A 124 -2.91 18.67 1.09
C VAL A 124 -4.37 18.29 0.85
N THR A 125 -4.64 17.62 -0.27
CA THR A 125 -5.99 17.21 -0.66
C THR A 125 -6.05 15.70 -0.82
N VAL A 126 -7.03 15.08 -0.17
CA VAL A 126 -7.25 13.63 -0.20
C VAL A 126 -8.48 13.33 -1.04
N PHE A 127 -8.33 12.42 -1.99
CA PHE A 127 -9.40 11.91 -2.83
C PHE A 127 -9.59 10.43 -2.57
N SER A 128 -10.85 9.98 -2.50
CA SER A 128 -11.22 8.56 -2.36
C SER A 128 -11.03 7.78 -3.67
N ALA A 129 -11.27 6.47 -3.61
CA ALA A 129 -11.18 5.60 -4.79
C ALA A 129 -12.13 5.93 -5.94
N THR A 130 -13.25 6.59 -5.65
CA THR A 130 -14.20 7.05 -6.67
C THR A 130 -13.79 8.40 -7.29
N GLY A 131 -12.64 8.97 -6.88
CA GLY A 131 -12.18 10.30 -7.32
C GLY A 131 -12.80 11.47 -6.54
N ARG A 132 -13.71 11.22 -5.59
CA ARG A 132 -14.31 12.28 -4.76
C ARG A 132 -13.31 12.86 -3.75
N LYS A 133 -13.24 14.19 -3.65
CA LYS A 133 -12.51 14.92 -2.60
C LYS A 133 -13.10 14.57 -1.23
N THR A 134 -12.31 13.93 -0.37
CA THR A 134 -12.73 13.56 1.00
C THR A 134 -12.32 14.60 2.03
N ALA A 135 -11.18 15.25 1.83
CA ALA A 135 -10.66 16.31 2.70
C ALA A 135 -9.66 17.20 1.97
N GLU A 136 -9.48 18.42 2.49
CA GLU A 136 -8.50 19.40 2.03
C GLU A 136 -8.01 20.18 3.24
N PHE A 137 -6.69 20.32 3.36
CA PHE A 137 -6.05 20.94 4.51
C PHE A 137 -5.02 21.96 4.05
N TYR A 138 -5.10 23.18 4.59
CA TYR A 138 -4.04 24.16 4.43
C TYR A 138 -2.85 23.83 5.33
N THR A 139 -1.66 23.69 4.75
CA THR A 139 -0.40 23.41 5.45
C THR A 139 0.58 24.57 5.39
N GLY A 140 0.54 25.37 4.32
CA GLY A 140 1.52 26.42 4.06
C GLY A 140 2.93 25.88 3.76
N TYR A 141 3.08 24.57 3.49
CA TYR A 141 4.37 23.97 3.19
C TYR A 141 4.84 24.42 1.80
N SER A 142 6.06 24.96 1.74
CA SER A 142 6.66 25.46 0.50
C SER A 142 7.20 24.33 -0.37
N ASN A 143 7.70 23.25 0.24
CA ASN A 143 8.21 22.09 -0.48
C ASN A 143 7.68 20.78 0.13
N PRO A 144 6.38 20.47 -0.08
CA PRO A 144 5.76 19.29 0.53
C PRO A 144 6.30 18.00 -0.09
N VAL A 145 6.49 16.98 0.75
CA VAL A 145 6.73 15.59 0.32
C VAL A 145 5.75 14.67 1.03
N ILE A 146 5.19 13.70 0.30
CA ILE A 146 4.13 12.81 0.78
C ILE A 146 4.69 11.39 0.94
N CYS A 147 4.52 10.82 2.13
CA CYS A 147 4.69 9.41 2.40
C CYS A 147 3.33 8.82 2.78
N THR A 148 2.96 7.67 2.23
CA THR A 148 1.67 7.02 2.50
C THR A 148 1.89 5.63 3.06
N SER A 149 0.92 5.18 3.85
CA SER A 149 0.85 3.82 4.35
C SER A 149 -0.58 3.31 4.26
N SER A 150 -0.81 2.06 4.65
CA SER A 150 -2.17 1.50 4.71
C SER A 150 -3.12 2.29 5.63
N LYS A 151 -2.58 3.01 6.62
CA LYS A 151 -3.36 3.72 7.65
C LYS A 151 -3.31 5.23 7.53
N TYR A 152 -2.15 5.80 7.23
CA TYR A 152 -1.93 7.24 7.36
C TYR A 152 -1.24 7.85 6.14
N ILE A 153 -1.30 9.18 6.09
CA ILE A 153 -0.59 10.03 5.14
C ILE A 153 0.31 10.94 5.98
N LEU A 154 1.62 10.87 5.77
CA LEU A 154 2.60 11.78 6.35
C LEU A 154 2.98 12.80 5.27
N VAL A 155 2.86 14.09 5.59
CA VAL A 155 3.34 15.16 4.73
C VAL A 155 4.32 16.00 5.53
N TYR A 156 5.52 16.20 4.99
CA TYR A 156 6.54 17.05 5.61
C TYR A 156 7.01 18.13 4.64
N ASN A 157 7.53 19.22 5.19
CA ASN A 157 8.11 20.32 4.44
C ASN A 157 9.61 20.06 4.25
N PHE A 158 10.03 19.56 3.08
CA PHE A 158 11.44 19.26 2.82
C PHE A 158 12.28 20.55 2.90
N GLY A 159 13.33 20.53 3.71
CA GLY A 159 14.15 21.71 4.00
C GLY A 159 13.52 22.66 5.05
N GLY A 160 12.26 22.44 5.44
CA GLY A 160 11.60 23.05 6.59
C GLY A 160 11.56 22.09 7.78
N GLY A 161 11.00 22.53 8.91
CA GLY A 161 10.92 21.70 10.13
C GLY A 161 9.56 21.01 10.32
N GLU A 162 8.54 21.40 9.56
CA GLU A 162 7.16 21.03 9.81
C GLU A 162 6.77 19.68 9.18
N TYR A 163 5.95 18.91 9.91
CA TYR A 163 5.29 17.73 9.38
C TYR A 163 3.88 17.55 9.96
N SER A 164 3.01 16.86 9.23
CA SER A 164 1.65 16.56 9.63
C SER A 164 1.25 15.16 9.21
N ILE A 165 0.40 14.52 10.01
CA ILE A 165 -0.14 13.19 9.75
C ILE A 165 -1.65 13.29 9.58
N TYR A 166 -2.16 12.66 8.54
CA TYR A 166 -3.56 12.69 8.14
C TYR A 166 -4.11 11.27 7.96
N ASN A 167 -5.43 11.16 8.00
CA ASN A 167 -6.15 10.06 7.34
C ASN A 167 -7.03 10.64 6.21
N SER A 168 -8.00 9.86 5.73
CA SER A 168 -8.94 10.26 4.69
C SER A 168 -9.71 11.57 4.98
N PHE A 169 -9.82 11.97 6.25
CA PHE A 169 -10.82 12.95 6.71
C PHE A 169 -10.30 14.03 7.66
N VAL A 170 -9.27 13.75 8.45
CA VAL A 170 -8.74 14.67 9.47
C VAL A 170 -7.21 14.72 9.47
N ARG A 171 -6.69 15.83 10.01
CA ARG A 171 -5.30 15.94 10.46
C ARG A 171 -5.22 15.36 11.88
N LEU A 172 -4.53 14.23 12.01
CA LEU A 172 -4.38 13.49 13.25
C LEU A 172 -3.29 14.07 14.14
N HIS A 173 -2.22 14.58 13.53
CA HIS A 173 -1.07 15.11 14.26
C HIS A 173 -0.37 16.22 13.46
N THR A 174 0.24 17.16 14.16
CA THR A 174 1.16 18.16 13.60
C THR A 174 2.37 18.22 14.52
N GLY A 175 3.56 18.19 13.94
CA GLY A 175 4.80 18.32 14.68
C GLY A 175 5.81 19.17 13.93
N ARG A 176 6.92 19.47 14.62
CA ARG A 176 8.01 20.28 14.10
C ARG A 176 9.33 19.78 14.67
N LEU A 177 10.34 19.65 13.81
CA LEU A 177 11.74 19.57 14.20
C LEU A 177 12.32 21.00 14.28
N GLU A 178 13.24 21.22 15.21
CA GLU A 178 13.99 22.48 15.28
C GLU A 178 14.96 22.65 14.10
N THR A 179 15.21 21.57 13.36
CA THR A 179 16.08 21.54 12.18
C THR A 179 15.33 21.12 10.93
N PRO A 180 15.88 21.40 9.73
CA PRO A 180 15.28 20.95 8.48
C PRO A 180 15.11 19.44 8.42
N ILE A 181 13.95 19.00 7.91
CA ILE A 181 13.68 17.61 7.54
C ILE A 181 14.22 17.38 6.13
N TYR A 182 15.13 16.41 6.00
CA TYR A 182 15.74 16.02 4.73
C TYR A 182 15.10 14.77 4.12
N SER A 183 14.49 13.90 4.92
CA SER A 183 13.80 12.71 4.43
C SER A 183 12.81 12.19 5.48
N ALA A 184 11.78 11.48 5.03
CA ALA A 184 10.87 10.77 5.91
C ALA A 184 10.49 9.40 5.31
N VAL A 185 10.22 8.45 6.19
CA VAL A 185 9.69 7.13 5.81
C VAL A 185 8.54 6.76 6.73
N MET A 186 7.55 6.06 6.20
CA MET A 186 6.39 5.62 6.97
C MET A 186 6.08 4.15 6.68
N SER A 187 5.73 3.42 7.74
CA SER A 187 5.37 2.02 7.72
C SER A 187 3.85 1.83 7.66
N ASP A 188 3.40 0.71 7.09
CA ASP A 188 1.99 0.31 7.07
C ASP A 188 1.38 0.13 8.45
N ASN A 189 2.20 -0.17 9.47
CA ASN A 189 1.72 -0.21 10.85
C ASN A 189 1.37 1.17 11.43
N GLY A 190 1.85 2.26 10.82
CA GLY A 190 1.66 3.66 11.22
C GLY A 190 2.87 4.33 11.89
N SER A 191 3.93 3.59 12.19
CA SER A 191 5.21 4.13 12.65
C SER A 191 5.93 4.87 11.52
N PHE A 192 6.75 5.85 11.85
CA PHE A 192 7.49 6.64 10.87
C PHE A 192 8.85 7.09 11.40
N ALA A 193 9.72 7.58 10.52
CA ALA A 193 10.98 8.18 10.91
C ALA A 193 11.24 9.45 10.10
N LEU A 194 11.85 10.44 10.74
CA LEU A 194 12.27 11.71 10.14
C LEU A 194 13.79 11.83 10.22
N LEU A 195 14.41 12.22 9.12
CA LEU A 195 15.83 12.52 9.03
C LEU A 195 16.02 14.04 9.07
N GLY A 196 16.81 14.51 10.02
CA GLY A 196 17.25 15.90 10.14
C GLY A 196 18.72 15.97 10.57
N SER A 197 19.08 17.02 11.29
CA SER A 197 20.40 17.22 11.90
C SER A 197 20.26 17.78 13.31
N GLU A 198 21.26 17.64 14.19
CA GLU A 198 21.22 18.20 15.54
C GLU A 198 22.63 18.44 16.07
N GLY A 199 22.93 19.68 16.51
CA GLY A 199 24.23 20.02 17.10
C GLY A 199 25.40 19.74 16.16
N GLU A 200 26.35 18.91 16.63
CA GLU A 200 27.54 18.49 15.87
C GLU A 200 27.29 17.30 14.93
N TYR A 201 26.12 16.64 15.03
CA TYR A 201 25.79 15.48 14.21
C TYR A 201 25.27 15.91 12.85
N LYS A 202 25.91 15.41 11.78
CA LYS A 202 25.52 15.68 10.39
C LYS A 202 24.16 15.09 10.03
N SER A 203 23.75 14.03 10.71
CA SER A 203 22.44 13.39 10.50
C SER A 203 21.88 12.83 11.79
N VAL A 204 20.59 13.05 12.01
CA VAL A 204 19.84 12.49 13.14
C VAL A 204 18.52 11.92 12.62
N ILE A 205 18.24 10.67 12.98
CA ILE A 205 16.98 10.01 12.65
C ILE A 205 16.11 9.95 13.90
N TYR A 206 14.96 10.59 13.87
CA TYR A 206 13.94 10.50 14.91
C TYR A 206 12.90 9.48 14.50
N ARG A 207 12.80 8.37 15.25
CA ARG A 207 11.81 7.32 15.03
C ARG A 207 10.60 7.54 15.92
N TYR A 208 9.42 7.35 15.36
CA TYR A 208 8.13 7.51 16.01
C TYR A 208 7.31 6.23 15.90
N ASN A 209 6.56 5.90 16.96
CA ASN A 209 5.67 4.75 16.98
C ASN A 209 4.33 5.06 16.26
N SER A 210 3.45 4.05 16.18
CA SER A 210 2.12 4.18 15.55
C SER A 210 1.13 5.07 16.32
N LYS A 211 1.51 5.55 17.51
CA LYS A 211 0.79 6.57 18.30
C LYS A 211 1.39 7.97 18.13
N PHE A 212 2.33 8.14 17.20
CA PHE A 212 3.03 9.39 16.89
C PHE A 212 3.93 9.91 18.01
N GLU A 213 4.34 9.03 18.94
CA GLU A 213 5.27 9.37 20.01
C GLU A 213 6.69 9.02 19.57
N LYS A 214 7.65 9.90 19.85
CA LYS A 214 9.08 9.66 19.56
C LYS A 214 9.56 8.47 20.40
N SER A 215 9.97 7.38 19.74
CA SER A 215 10.40 6.15 20.38
C SER A 215 11.92 5.99 20.43
N ALA A 216 12.66 6.57 19.49
CA ALA A 216 14.12 6.54 19.45
C ALA A 216 14.71 7.72 18.67
N ALA A 217 16.00 7.99 18.89
CA ALA A 217 16.81 8.89 18.08
C ALA A 217 18.17 8.26 17.81
N TYR A 218 18.65 8.33 16.56
CA TYR A 218 19.93 7.78 16.13
C TYR A 218 20.81 8.89 15.54
N TYR A 219 22.01 9.05 16.07
CA TYR A 219 22.90 10.17 15.78
C TYR A 219 24.12 9.73 14.97
N TYR A 220 24.44 10.46 13.89
CA TYR A 220 25.50 10.13 12.97
C TYR A 220 26.43 11.33 12.70
N ASN A 221 27.73 11.07 12.73
CA ASN A 221 28.77 12.00 12.24
C ASN A 221 28.91 11.98 10.71
N ASP A 222 28.22 11.04 10.06
CA ASP A 222 28.12 10.85 8.62
C ASP A 222 26.79 11.38 8.09
N TYR A 223 26.70 11.62 6.78
CA TYR A 223 25.43 11.94 6.14
C TYR A 223 24.62 10.66 5.92
N VAL A 224 23.37 10.63 6.35
CA VAL A 224 22.42 9.58 5.97
C VAL A 224 21.81 9.93 4.62
N THR A 225 21.85 8.97 3.70
CA THR A 225 21.51 9.21 2.29
C THR A 225 20.28 8.42 1.86
N SER A 226 20.01 7.31 2.54
CA SER A 226 18.77 6.56 2.36
C SER A 226 18.35 5.88 3.66
N MET A 227 17.03 5.70 3.82
CA MET A 227 16.44 4.95 4.93
C MET A 227 15.13 4.30 4.49
N SER A 228 14.74 3.22 5.16
CA SER A 228 13.48 2.50 4.93
C SER A 228 12.97 1.86 6.22
N LEU A 229 11.65 1.81 6.39
CA LEU A 229 10.98 1.02 7.43
C LEU A 229 10.34 -0.22 6.81
N SER A 230 10.38 -1.35 7.51
CA SER A 230 9.59 -2.54 7.14
C SER A 230 8.09 -2.24 7.25
N SER A 231 7.24 -2.97 6.52
CA SER A 231 5.79 -2.72 6.51
C SER A 231 5.13 -2.94 7.88
N ASP A 232 5.72 -3.79 8.73
CA ASP A 232 5.29 -3.98 10.11
C ASP A 232 5.96 -3.04 11.12
N GLY A 233 6.87 -2.17 10.65
CA GLY A 233 7.55 -1.13 11.39
C GLY A 233 8.60 -1.63 12.38
N ARG A 234 8.94 -2.92 12.36
CA ARG A 234 9.93 -3.50 13.29
C ARG A 234 11.35 -3.15 12.91
N TYR A 235 11.68 -3.09 11.62
CA TYR A 235 13.03 -2.81 11.16
C TYR A 235 13.15 -1.44 10.50
N LEU A 236 14.19 -0.71 10.87
CA LEU A 236 14.63 0.51 10.21
C LEU A 236 16.00 0.23 9.58
N LEU A 237 16.07 0.31 8.25
CA LEU A 237 17.31 0.23 7.50
C LEU A 237 17.81 1.65 7.22
N VAL A 238 19.09 1.88 7.43
CA VAL A 238 19.73 3.19 7.29
C VAL A 238 21.03 3.03 6.51
N SER A 239 21.28 3.94 5.57
CA SER A 239 22.56 4.03 4.87
C SER A 239 23.27 5.36 5.12
N PRO A 240 24.21 5.39 6.08
CA PRO A 240 25.14 6.50 6.20
C PRO A 240 26.28 6.36 5.18
N VAL A 241 26.75 7.50 4.67
CA VAL A 241 27.95 7.61 3.83
C VAL A 241 29.04 8.37 4.58
N GLY A 242 30.21 7.76 4.64
CA GLY A 242 31.42 8.35 5.19
C GLY A 242 32.52 8.42 4.14
N THR A 243 33.66 8.97 4.53
CA THR A 243 34.89 8.92 3.76
C THR A 243 35.80 7.86 4.36
N SER A 244 36.06 6.77 3.63
CA SER A 244 37.30 6.01 3.88
C SER A 244 38.46 6.84 3.33
N SER A 245 39.70 6.55 3.73
CA SER A 245 40.89 7.38 3.42
C SER A 245 41.17 7.63 1.93
N VAL A 246 40.39 7.05 1.01
CA VAL A 246 40.59 7.15 -0.44
C VAL A 246 39.29 7.46 -1.21
N GLN A 247 38.10 7.02 -0.76
CA GLN A 247 36.83 7.17 -1.49
C GLN A 247 35.61 7.28 -0.56
N LEU A 248 34.48 7.77 -1.09
CA LEU A 248 33.17 7.68 -0.42
C LEU A 248 32.78 6.20 -0.29
N SER A 249 32.43 5.79 0.93
CA SER A 249 31.94 4.43 1.21
C SER A 249 30.69 4.53 2.09
N SER A 250 29.64 3.83 1.65
CA SER A 250 28.37 3.71 2.35
C SER A 250 28.31 2.42 3.17
N ARG A 251 27.44 2.42 4.17
CA ARG A 251 27.15 1.23 5.00
C ARG A 251 25.65 0.94 4.97
N LEU A 252 25.26 -0.27 5.35
CA LEU A 252 23.87 -0.64 5.61
C LEU A 252 23.72 -1.09 7.05
N LEU A 253 22.94 -0.33 7.81
CA LEU A 253 22.71 -0.51 9.23
C LEU A 253 21.24 -0.83 9.48
N LEU A 254 20.98 -1.94 10.15
CA LEU A 254 19.64 -2.42 10.47
C LEU A 254 19.33 -2.28 11.96
N TYR A 255 18.35 -1.45 12.29
CA TYR A 255 17.85 -1.28 13.65
C TYR A 255 16.55 -2.06 13.84
N GLY A 256 16.50 -2.88 14.89
CA GLY A 256 15.23 -3.41 15.41
C GLY A 256 14.40 -2.35 16.14
N GLU A 257 13.14 -2.63 16.46
CA GLU A 257 12.20 -1.67 17.06
C GLU A 257 12.72 -1.01 18.33
N ARG A 258 13.35 -1.81 19.19
CA ARG A 258 13.83 -1.39 20.50
C ARG A 258 15.36 -1.40 20.59
N SER A 259 16.04 -1.63 19.47
CA SER A 259 17.50 -1.73 19.43
C SER A 259 18.11 -0.32 19.41
N LYS A 260 19.11 -0.11 20.28
CA LYS A 260 19.93 1.11 20.30
C LYS A 260 21.09 1.01 19.31
N GLU A 261 21.63 -0.18 19.13
CA GLU A 261 22.73 -0.47 18.21
C GLU A 261 22.22 -1.16 16.95
N PRO A 262 22.79 -0.86 15.76
CA PRO A 262 22.43 -1.54 14.53
C PRO A 262 23.17 -2.87 14.37
N VAL A 263 22.56 -3.76 13.60
CA VAL A 263 23.28 -4.84 12.92
C VAL A 263 23.84 -4.29 11.61
N VAL A 264 25.13 -4.44 11.38
CA VAL A 264 25.76 -4.08 10.09
C VAL A 264 25.45 -5.18 9.08
N LEU A 265 24.66 -4.87 8.05
CA LEU A 265 24.34 -5.81 6.97
C LEU A 265 25.40 -5.79 5.87
N ASP A 266 25.95 -4.61 5.59
CA ASP A 266 27.07 -4.40 4.66
C ASP A 266 27.88 -3.20 5.15
N GLY A 267 29.19 -3.38 5.26
CA GLY A 267 30.10 -2.42 5.89
C GLY A 267 30.96 -1.62 4.92
N ASP A 268 30.97 -1.99 3.64
CA ASP A 268 31.86 -1.38 2.64
C ASP A 268 31.22 -1.37 1.26
N ILE A 269 30.21 -0.52 1.11
CA ILE A 269 29.54 -0.29 -0.17
C ILE A 269 30.25 0.86 -0.87
N SER A 270 30.93 0.56 -1.97
CA SER A 270 31.58 1.59 -2.79
C SER A 270 30.55 2.62 -3.28
N GLY A 271 30.86 3.90 -3.06
CA GLY A 271 30.04 5.02 -3.48
C GLY A 271 28.85 5.33 -2.57
N LEU A 272 27.85 5.98 -3.15
CA LEU A 272 26.65 6.46 -2.48
C LEU A 272 25.49 5.47 -2.66
N VAL A 273 24.86 5.05 -1.57
CA VAL A 273 23.55 4.38 -1.65
C VAL A 273 22.47 5.42 -1.97
N LEU A 274 21.93 5.35 -3.17
CA LEU A 274 20.88 6.24 -3.66
C LEU A 274 19.50 5.84 -3.13
N SER A 275 19.29 4.54 -2.89
CA SER A 275 18.04 3.99 -2.40
C SER A 275 18.28 2.68 -1.65
N CYS A 276 17.62 2.49 -0.53
CA CYS A 276 17.54 1.21 0.17
C CYS A 276 16.11 0.89 0.58
N GLY A 277 15.83 -0.39 0.77
CA GLY A 277 14.53 -0.87 1.23
C GLY A 277 14.70 -2.08 2.14
N VAL A 278 13.77 -2.25 3.06
CA VAL A 278 13.72 -3.40 3.97
C VAL A 278 12.30 -3.91 4.09
N GLU A 279 12.16 -5.23 4.14
CA GLU A 279 10.92 -5.90 4.49
C GLU A 279 11.22 -7.10 5.39
N CYS A 280 10.23 -7.61 6.10
CA CYS A 280 10.39 -8.84 6.85
C CYS A 280 9.15 -9.73 6.79
N GLU A 281 9.37 -11.01 7.08
CA GLU A 281 8.32 -12.00 7.20
C GLU A 281 8.58 -12.86 8.43
N THR A 282 7.56 -13.05 9.25
CA THR A 282 7.61 -14.00 10.36
C THR A 282 7.04 -15.33 9.91
N SER A 283 7.81 -16.40 10.09
CA SER A 283 7.40 -17.77 9.75
C SER A 283 7.65 -18.72 10.93
N ILE A 284 7.23 -19.98 10.82
CA ILE A 284 7.48 -21.01 11.85
C ILE A 284 8.99 -21.19 12.09
N GLY A 285 9.82 -21.01 11.05
CA GLY A 285 11.29 -21.10 11.13
C GLY A 285 11.98 -19.86 11.69
N GLY A 286 11.21 -18.86 12.16
CA GLY A 286 11.73 -17.59 12.64
C GLY A 286 11.48 -16.43 11.66
N GLU A 287 12.14 -15.32 11.95
CA GLU A 287 12.01 -14.06 11.22
C GLU A 287 13.02 -13.99 10.09
N SER A 288 12.54 -13.65 8.89
CA SER A 288 13.37 -13.40 7.72
C SER A 288 13.32 -11.93 7.38
N VAL A 289 14.50 -11.33 7.18
CA VAL A 289 14.65 -9.93 6.75
C VAL A 289 15.13 -9.91 5.30
N PHE A 290 14.39 -9.22 4.45
CA PHE A 290 14.72 -8.96 3.05
C PHE A 290 15.13 -7.51 2.92
N TYR A 291 16.12 -7.23 2.08
CA TYR A 291 16.54 -5.85 1.85
C TYR A 291 17.19 -5.69 0.49
N TYR A 292 17.22 -4.45 0.02
CA TYR A 292 17.98 -4.07 -1.15
C TYR A 292 18.75 -2.78 -0.90
N TYR A 293 19.75 -2.55 -1.74
CA TYR A 293 20.32 -1.23 -1.95
C TYR A 293 20.64 -1.02 -3.42
N ALA A 294 20.63 0.24 -3.84
CA ALA A 294 21.09 0.67 -5.15
C ALA A 294 22.07 1.82 -5.00
N THR A 295 23.22 1.70 -5.67
CA THR A 295 24.16 2.78 -5.94
C THR A 295 24.07 3.17 -7.41
N ALA A 296 24.92 4.11 -7.86
CA ALA A 296 25.05 4.43 -9.28
C ALA A 296 25.51 3.21 -10.12
N ASP A 297 26.25 2.27 -9.52
CA ASP A 297 26.96 1.21 -10.23
C ASP A 297 26.49 -0.20 -9.83
N THR A 298 25.63 -0.33 -8.81
CA THR A 298 25.24 -1.63 -8.25
C THR A 298 23.80 -1.63 -7.79
N ILE A 299 23.07 -2.68 -8.15
CA ILE A 299 21.81 -3.06 -7.51
C ILE A 299 22.03 -4.38 -6.76
N PHE A 300 21.77 -4.38 -5.47
CA PHE A 300 21.87 -5.56 -4.61
C PHE A 300 20.51 -5.87 -3.99
N VAL A 301 20.12 -7.14 -3.98
CA VAL A 301 18.88 -7.62 -3.35
C VAL A 301 19.14 -8.90 -2.58
N LYS A 302 18.83 -8.89 -1.28
CA LYS A 302 18.70 -10.10 -0.46
C LYS A 302 17.23 -10.44 -0.32
N GLY A 303 16.76 -11.40 -1.12
CA GLY A 303 15.40 -11.93 -1.09
C GLY A 303 15.26 -13.21 -0.24
N ARG A 304 14.19 -13.96 -0.50
CA ARG A 304 13.89 -15.26 0.09
C ARG A 304 14.74 -16.33 -0.60
N GLY A 305 15.90 -16.60 -0.04
CA GLY A 305 16.88 -17.59 -0.48
C GLY A 305 18.24 -17.31 0.15
N ASP A 306 19.14 -18.30 0.10
CA ASP A 306 20.45 -18.17 0.75
C ASP A 306 21.43 -17.28 -0.03
N THR A 307 21.21 -17.10 -1.35
CA THR A 307 22.13 -16.36 -2.22
C THR A 307 21.58 -14.98 -2.57
N PRO A 308 22.22 -13.89 -2.10
CA PRO A 308 21.88 -12.54 -2.53
C PRO A 308 22.15 -12.33 -4.02
N GLN A 309 21.35 -11.48 -4.65
CA GLN A 309 21.52 -11.08 -6.04
C GLN A 309 22.27 -9.75 -6.09
N LYS A 310 23.43 -9.73 -6.75
CA LYS A 310 24.21 -8.50 -6.97
C LYS A 310 24.40 -8.28 -8.46
N MET A 311 23.96 -7.13 -8.94
CA MET A 311 24.04 -6.72 -10.34
C MET A 311 24.94 -5.49 -10.44
N LEU A 312 26.06 -5.64 -11.12
CA LEU A 312 26.96 -4.53 -11.45
C LEU A 312 26.48 -3.89 -12.74
N LEU A 313 26.33 -2.56 -12.74
CA LEU A 313 25.85 -1.81 -13.89
C LEU A 313 26.97 -1.50 -14.89
N GLY A 314 28.22 -1.39 -14.40
CA GLY A 314 29.37 -1.08 -15.26
C GLY A 314 29.19 0.28 -15.92
N ASP A 315 29.21 0.31 -17.26
CA ASP A 315 28.98 1.54 -18.04
C ASP A 315 27.48 1.88 -18.20
N ALA A 316 26.57 1.06 -17.66
CA ALA A 316 25.14 1.27 -17.76
C ALA A 316 24.63 2.27 -16.72
N GLU A 317 23.69 3.13 -17.10
CA GLU A 317 23.16 4.20 -16.25
C GLU A 317 21.84 3.78 -15.59
N LEU A 318 21.74 3.94 -14.26
CA LEU A 318 20.46 3.81 -13.56
C LEU A 318 19.55 5.01 -13.87
N VAL A 319 18.46 4.78 -14.62
CA VAL A 319 17.55 5.84 -15.08
C VAL A 319 16.42 6.09 -14.09
N PHE A 320 15.76 5.02 -13.66
CA PHE A 320 14.67 5.08 -12.68
C PHE A 320 14.68 3.87 -11.77
N LEU A 321 14.13 4.04 -10.57
CA LEU A 321 13.99 3.00 -9.56
C LEU A 321 12.72 3.25 -8.76
N ASP A 322 11.94 2.20 -8.53
CA ASP A 322 10.84 2.20 -7.58
C ASP A 322 10.76 0.83 -6.88
N SER A 323 10.28 0.83 -5.64
CA SER A 323 10.30 -0.35 -4.78
C SER A 323 9.11 -0.38 -3.84
N ASP A 324 8.81 -1.57 -3.34
CA ASP A 324 7.80 -1.80 -2.32
C ASP A 324 8.15 -3.05 -1.49
N ALA A 325 7.18 -3.53 -0.69
CA ALA A 325 7.27 -4.75 0.10
C ALA A 325 7.56 -6.03 -0.71
N GLY A 326 7.38 -5.99 -2.04
CA GLY A 326 7.65 -7.10 -2.95
C GLY A 326 9.06 -7.07 -3.58
N GLY A 327 9.87 -6.04 -3.34
CA GLY A 327 11.22 -5.90 -3.90
C GLY A 327 11.38 -4.64 -4.75
N ILE A 328 12.28 -4.68 -5.73
CA ILE A 328 12.70 -3.51 -6.52
C ILE A 328 12.46 -3.71 -8.02
N ALA A 329 12.14 -2.63 -8.71
CA ALA A 329 12.16 -2.54 -10.16
C ALA A 329 12.96 -1.31 -10.59
N ALA A 330 13.89 -1.48 -11.53
CA ALA A 330 14.79 -0.45 -11.98
C ALA A 330 14.89 -0.43 -13.51
N VAL A 331 14.86 0.76 -14.11
CA VAL A 331 15.15 0.94 -15.52
C VAL A 331 16.60 1.39 -15.65
N VAL A 332 17.38 0.63 -16.40
CA VAL A 332 18.79 0.87 -16.67
C VAL A 332 18.96 1.11 -18.17
N TYR A 333 19.87 2.01 -18.55
CA TYR A 333 20.23 2.29 -19.93
C TYR A 333 21.63 1.78 -20.21
N ASP A 334 21.76 0.85 -21.17
CA ASP A 334 23.03 0.31 -21.65
C ASP A 334 23.27 0.68 -23.13
N GLN A 335 24.40 0.24 -23.67
CA GLN A 335 24.75 0.40 -25.10
C GLN A 335 23.71 -0.20 -26.08
N ASN A 336 22.85 -1.09 -25.60
CA ASN A 336 21.81 -1.78 -26.38
C ASN A 336 20.40 -1.21 -26.09
N GLY A 337 20.28 -0.10 -25.35
CA GLY A 337 19.02 0.58 -25.04
C GLY A 337 18.55 0.41 -23.60
N TYR A 338 17.25 0.55 -23.38
CA TYR A 338 16.65 0.51 -22.05
C TYR A 338 16.28 -0.92 -21.63
N ILE A 339 16.56 -1.27 -20.37
CA ILE A 339 16.20 -2.55 -19.77
C ILE A 339 15.46 -2.28 -18.45
N LEU A 340 14.30 -2.88 -18.29
CA LEU A 340 13.63 -3.01 -16.99
C LEU A 340 14.15 -4.25 -16.27
N HIS A 341 14.85 -4.03 -15.16
CA HIS A 341 15.26 -5.07 -14.22
C HIS A 341 14.27 -5.16 -13.06
N ILE A 342 13.63 -6.31 -12.89
CA ILE A 342 12.73 -6.61 -11.79
C ILE A 342 13.44 -7.64 -10.89
N ARG A 343 13.61 -7.28 -9.61
CA ARG A 343 14.26 -8.13 -8.62
C ARG A 343 13.31 -8.27 -7.42
N PRO A 344 12.38 -9.24 -7.45
CA PRO A 344 11.46 -9.45 -6.36
C PRO A 344 12.18 -10.04 -5.15
N TYR A 345 11.69 -9.77 -3.94
CA TYR A 345 12.18 -10.51 -2.76
C TYR A 345 11.77 -11.97 -2.80
N LYS A 346 10.63 -12.28 -3.43
CA LYS A 346 10.10 -13.64 -3.56
C LYS A 346 9.77 -13.90 -5.03
N GLY A 347 10.44 -14.85 -5.65
CA GLY A 347 10.25 -15.21 -7.05
C GLY A 347 11.50 -14.99 -7.88
N GLU A 348 11.39 -15.25 -9.17
CA GLU A 348 12.52 -15.17 -10.10
C GLU A 348 12.78 -13.74 -10.58
N PRO A 349 14.05 -13.33 -10.72
CA PRO A 349 14.42 -12.11 -11.43
C PRO A 349 13.85 -12.09 -12.85
N THR A 350 13.51 -10.90 -13.34
CA THR A 350 13.03 -10.72 -14.71
C THR A 350 13.67 -9.50 -15.33
N ASP A 351 14.16 -9.64 -16.57
CA ASP A 351 14.73 -8.55 -17.36
C ASP A 351 13.95 -8.40 -18.66
N LEU A 352 13.52 -7.17 -18.97
CA LEU A 352 12.70 -6.86 -20.14
C LEU A 352 13.32 -5.69 -20.90
N ARG A 353 13.58 -5.87 -22.20
CA ARG A 353 14.03 -4.79 -23.08
C ARG A 353 12.86 -3.83 -23.33
N LEU A 354 13.14 -2.54 -23.30
CA LEU A 354 12.19 -1.48 -23.59
C LEU A 354 12.61 -0.74 -24.86
N ASP A 355 11.64 -0.51 -25.74
CA ASP A 355 11.90 0.12 -27.05
C ASP A 355 12.21 1.62 -26.94
N VAL A 356 11.72 2.26 -25.88
CA VAL A 356 11.79 3.73 -25.68
C VAL A 356 11.99 4.06 -24.21
N LYS A 357 12.55 5.26 -23.95
CA LYS A 357 12.70 5.79 -22.60
C LYS A 357 11.33 5.95 -21.93
N VAL A 358 11.20 5.42 -20.72
CA VAL A 358 10.02 5.67 -19.89
C VAL A 358 10.06 7.07 -19.29
N LEU A 359 8.89 7.63 -19.01
CA LEU A 359 8.74 8.87 -18.23
C LEU A 359 8.74 8.60 -16.72
N LYS A 360 8.22 7.44 -16.32
CA LYS A 360 8.09 7.05 -14.91
C LYS A 360 7.97 5.54 -14.75
N ILE A 361 8.39 5.04 -13.59
CA ILE A 361 8.13 3.68 -13.11
C ILE A 361 7.41 3.72 -11.77
N LYS A 362 6.48 2.79 -11.58
CA LYS A 362 5.93 2.44 -10.26
C LYS A 362 5.84 0.95 -10.06
N LYS A 363 6.25 0.47 -8.90
CA LYS A 363 6.11 -0.91 -8.46
C LYS A 363 4.98 -1.00 -7.44
N SER A 364 4.14 -2.02 -7.56
CA SER A 364 3.14 -2.35 -6.55
C SER A 364 2.98 -3.85 -6.43
N ASN A 365 3.52 -4.40 -5.34
CA ASN A 365 3.66 -5.80 -5.01
C ASN A 365 4.18 -6.62 -6.20
N ASN A 366 3.25 -7.22 -6.93
CA ASN A 366 3.50 -8.15 -8.02
C ASN A 366 3.38 -7.52 -9.42
N THR A 367 3.27 -6.20 -9.48
CA THR A 367 3.01 -5.47 -10.72
C THR A 367 3.99 -4.33 -10.87
N VAL A 368 4.47 -4.10 -12.09
CA VAL A 368 5.23 -2.91 -12.47
C VAL A 368 4.43 -2.11 -13.48
N PHE A 369 4.35 -0.80 -13.28
CA PHE A 369 3.72 0.15 -14.19
C PHE A 369 4.80 1.06 -14.77
N LEU A 370 4.86 1.15 -16.10
CA LEU A 370 5.73 2.10 -16.81
C LEU A 370 4.87 3.13 -17.55
N LEU A 371 5.19 4.40 -17.35
CA LEU A 371 4.64 5.50 -18.13
C LEU A 371 5.52 5.72 -19.35
N PHE A 372 4.92 5.73 -20.53
CA PHE A 372 5.52 6.18 -21.76
C PHE A 372 4.81 7.45 -22.25
N PRO A 373 5.37 8.18 -23.22
CA PRO A 373 4.75 9.39 -23.76
C PRO A 373 3.34 9.21 -24.30
N ASP A 374 3.02 8.04 -24.85
CA ASP A 374 1.76 7.73 -25.55
C ASP A 374 0.92 6.61 -24.89
N LYS A 375 1.54 5.86 -23.98
CA LYS A 375 0.91 4.69 -23.35
C LYS A 375 1.35 4.50 -21.91
N VAL A 376 0.57 3.72 -21.18
CA VAL A 376 0.96 3.14 -19.90
C VAL A 376 1.00 1.62 -20.04
N TRP A 377 2.03 1.01 -19.47
CA TRP A 377 2.26 -0.42 -19.54
C TRP A 377 2.22 -1.03 -18.15
N ARG A 378 1.39 -2.05 -17.95
CA ARG A 378 1.32 -2.87 -16.74
C ARG A 378 1.96 -4.22 -17.03
N TYR A 379 2.93 -4.61 -16.22
CA TYR A 379 3.56 -5.93 -16.24
C TYR A 379 3.26 -6.69 -14.95
N ASP A 380 2.61 -7.85 -15.05
CA ASP A 380 2.38 -8.78 -13.94
C ASP A 380 3.58 -9.73 -13.80
N ILE A 381 4.32 -9.60 -12.71
CA ILE A 381 5.57 -10.31 -12.45
C ILE A 381 5.35 -11.82 -12.33
N LYS A 382 4.25 -12.26 -11.71
CA LYS A 382 3.97 -13.70 -11.51
C LYS A 382 3.50 -14.36 -12.80
N LYS A 383 2.65 -13.68 -13.56
CA LYS A 383 2.08 -14.23 -14.79
C LYS A 383 3.03 -14.10 -15.99
N GLY A 384 4.03 -13.22 -15.90
CA GLY A 384 4.87 -12.85 -17.04
C GLY A 384 4.05 -12.21 -18.17
N GLN A 385 2.94 -11.56 -17.81
CA GLN A 385 1.99 -11.00 -18.77
C GLN A 385 1.98 -9.49 -18.70
N SER A 386 1.72 -8.86 -19.84
CA SER A 386 1.71 -7.42 -19.93
C SER A 386 0.45 -6.91 -20.63
N LYS A 387 -0.01 -5.74 -20.22
CA LYS A 387 -1.15 -5.04 -20.81
C LYS A 387 -0.79 -3.57 -21.00
N THR A 388 -1.21 -3.00 -22.12
CA THR A 388 -0.97 -1.61 -22.46
C THR A 388 -2.28 -0.89 -22.60
N LEU A 389 -2.34 0.35 -22.11
CA LEU A 389 -3.45 1.27 -22.29
C LEU A 389 -2.91 2.64 -22.76
N PRO A 390 -3.69 3.46 -23.47
CA PRO A 390 -3.25 4.79 -23.89
C PRO A 390 -3.01 5.69 -22.67
N SER A 391 -2.03 6.58 -22.73
CA SER A 391 -1.83 7.64 -21.74
C SER A 391 -2.39 8.98 -22.25
N PRO A 392 -2.95 9.83 -21.38
CA PRO A 392 -3.37 11.16 -21.76
C PRO A 392 -2.17 12.03 -22.13
N ALA A 393 -2.36 12.97 -23.08
CA ALA A 393 -1.36 13.99 -23.37
C ALA A 393 -1.05 14.83 -22.11
N GLY A 394 0.23 15.13 -21.88
CA GLY A 394 0.68 15.84 -20.68
C GLY A 394 0.70 14.99 -19.41
N ALA A 395 0.83 13.67 -19.55
CA ALA A 395 1.08 12.78 -18.42
C ALA A 395 2.45 13.07 -17.77
N GLU A 396 2.47 13.21 -16.45
CA GLU A 396 3.63 13.59 -15.66
C GLU A 396 4.07 12.50 -14.69
N ASP A 397 3.13 11.82 -14.03
CA ASP A 397 3.41 10.78 -13.05
C ASP A 397 2.36 9.65 -13.10
N ILE A 398 2.68 8.54 -12.43
CA ILE A 398 1.75 7.45 -12.14
C ILE A 398 1.62 7.32 -10.62
N VAL A 399 0.38 7.22 -10.16
CA VAL A 399 0.07 6.84 -8.79
C VAL A 399 -0.63 5.50 -8.81
N VAL A 400 0.01 4.49 -8.24
CA VAL A 400 -0.64 3.19 -8.04
C VAL A 400 -1.56 3.28 -6.85
N SER A 401 -2.82 2.96 -7.09
CA SER A 401 -3.87 3.10 -6.10
C SER A 401 -4.38 1.74 -5.64
N SER A 402 -4.43 0.76 -6.56
CA SER A 402 -4.52 -0.66 -6.25
C SER A 402 -3.81 -1.49 -7.35
N GLY A 403 -3.71 -2.82 -7.19
CA GLY A 403 -2.97 -3.68 -8.12
C GLY A 403 -3.46 -3.64 -9.58
N ASP A 404 -4.73 -3.33 -9.80
CA ASP A 404 -5.35 -3.25 -11.14
C ASP A 404 -5.70 -1.82 -11.56
N TYR A 405 -5.44 -0.84 -10.70
CA TYR A 405 -5.89 0.52 -10.91
C TYR A 405 -4.82 1.54 -10.57
N ILE A 406 -4.62 2.48 -11.50
CA ILE A 406 -3.70 3.60 -11.35
C ILE A 406 -4.40 4.93 -11.66
N TYR A 407 -3.81 6.00 -11.15
CA TYR A 407 -4.05 7.35 -11.65
C TYR A 407 -2.86 7.79 -12.48
N ILE A 408 -3.11 8.31 -13.68
CA ILE A 408 -2.12 9.05 -14.46
C ILE A 408 -2.33 10.52 -14.16
N THR A 409 -1.32 11.17 -13.59
CA THR A 409 -1.41 12.58 -13.20
C THR A 409 -0.96 13.48 -14.35
N CYS A 410 -1.64 14.61 -14.48
CA CYS A 410 -1.30 15.73 -15.37
C CYS A 410 -1.31 17.03 -14.54
N ALA A 411 -0.89 18.14 -15.14
CA ALA A 411 -0.78 19.44 -14.48
C ALA A 411 -2.00 19.87 -13.63
N SER A 412 -3.23 19.61 -14.07
CA SER A 412 -4.46 20.06 -13.38
C SER A 412 -5.50 18.96 -13.12
N ARG A 413 -5.18 17.71 -13.43
CA ARG A 413 -6.08 16.59 -13.22
C ARG A 413 -5.35 15.26 -13.15
N ALA A 414 -5.94 14.27 -12.50
CA ALA A 414 -5.52 12.88 -12.61
C ALA A 414 -6.64 12.04 -13.23
N VAL A 415 -6.26 11.22 -14.21
CA VAL A 415 -7.16 10.33 -14.95
C VAL A 415 -7.01 8.91 -14.40
N SER A 416 -8.14 8.32 -14.07
CA SER A 416 -8.28 6.94 -13.66
C SER A 416 -8.02 5.98 -14.82
N VAL A 417 -7.20 4.95 -14.60
CA VAL A 417 -6.96 3.89 -15.58
C VAL A 417 -7.04 2.54 -14.88
N ARG A 418 -7.96 1.70 -15.37
CA ARG A 418 -8.18 0.34 -14.91
C ARG A 418 -7.66 -0.67 -15.92
N PHE A 419 -6.86 -1.61 -15.45
CA PHE A 419 -6.39 -2.72 -16.26
C PHE A 419 -7.20 -3.98 -15.92
N ASP A 420 -8.17 -4.31 -16.77
CA ASP A 420 -8.95 -5.56 -16.63
C ASP A 420 -8.14 -6.84 -16.82
#